data_AF-A0A2P6M5J9-F1
#
_entry.id   AF-A0A2P6M5J9-F1
#
_cell.length_a   1.000
_cell.length_b   1.000
_cell.length_c   1.000
_cell.angle_alpha   90.00
_cell.angle_beta   90.00
_cell.angle_gamma   90.00
#
_symmetry.space_group_name_H-M   'P 1'
#
loop_
_entity.id
_entity.type
_entity.pdbx_description
1 polymer ?
#
loop_
_entity_poly.entity_id
_entity_poly.type
_entity_poly.pdbx_seq_one_letter_code
_entity_poly.pdbx_strand_id
1 'polypeptide(L)' 'MIRFRLAELIADKAFMERRSISMTEVAEGSGVHRATLSKMANQPGTNVGTEIVDKLCRYFRCQPGDLLSYVDD' A
#
# COMPACT_ATOMS: atom_id res chain seq x y z
N MET A 1 7.13 -15.87 0.42
CA MET A 1 7.46 -14.56 -0.21
C MET A 1 6.72 -13.40 0.47
N ILE A 2 7.23 -12.17 0.39
CA ILE A 2 6.52 -10.98 0.91
C ILE A 2 5.44 -10.53 -0.08
N ARG A 3 4.19 -10.45 0.39
CA ARG A 3 3.02 -9.92 -0.31
C ARG A 3 2.64 -8.56 0.29
N PHE A 4 2.42 -7.58 -0.58
CA PHE A 4 1.89 -6.26 -0.21
C PHE A 4 0.36 -6.29 -0.24
N ARG A 5 -0.29 -5.95 0.88
CA ARG A 5 -1.75 -5.82 1.00
C ARG A 5 -2.26 -4.43 0.60
N LEU A 6 -1.60 -3.80 -0.37
CA LEU A 6 -1.88 -2.41 -0.75
C LEU A 6 -3.31 -2.25 -1.31
N ALA A 7 -3.75 -3.18 -2.18
CA ALA A 7 -5.10 -3.13 -2.75
C ALA A 7 -6.19 -3.29 -1.68
N GLU A 8 -5.95 -4.15 -0.68
CA GLU A 8 -6.86 -4.38 0.45
C GLU A 8 -6.98 -3.10 1.30
N LEU A 9 -5.85 -2.48 1.66
CA LEU A 9 -5.86 -1.21 2.41
C LEU A 9 -6.55 -0.06 1.67
N ILE A 10 -6.41 0.00 0.34
CA ILE A 10 -7.13 1.00 -0.48
C ILE A 10 -8.64 0.74 -0.46
N ALA A 11 -9.05 -0.52 -0.60
CA ALA A 11 -10.46 -0.91 -0.56
C ALA A 11 -11.08 -0.61 0.82
N ASP A 12 -10.39 -0.94 1.91
CA ASP A 12 -10.85 -0.67 3.28
C ASP A 12 -11.03 0.83 3.52
N LYS A 13 -10.05 1.64 3.08
CA LYS A 13 -10.13 3.11 3.19
C LYS A 13 -11.28 3.66 2.33
N ALA A 14 -11.46 3.17 1.11
CA ALA A 14 -12.55 3.57 0.22
C ALA A 14 -13.92 3.25 0.82
N PHE A 15 -14.05 2.08 1.46
CA PHE A 15 -15.25 1.68 2.17
C PHE A 15 -15.53 2.59 3.38
N MET A 16 -14.53 2.83 4.23
CA MET A 16 -14.66 3.71 5.40
C MET A 16 -15.04 5.14 5.02
N GLU A 17 -14.48 5.68 3.93
CA GLU A 17 -14.74 7.03 3.45
C GLU A 17 -15.97 7.15 2.53
N ARG A 18 -16.63 6.02 2.22
CA ARG A 18 -17.79 5.93 1.31
C ARG A 18 -17.56 6.59 -0.06
N ARG A 19 -16.35 6.43 -0.61
CA ARG A 19 -15.95 6.96 -1.92
C ARG A 19 -14.87 6.10 -2.56
N SER A 20 -14.75 6.15 -3.88
CA SER A 20 -13.61 5.53 -4.57
C SER A 20 -12.32 6.27 -4.25
N ILE A 21 -11.26 5.53 -3.96
CA ILE A 21 -9.90 6.07 -3.78
C ILE A 21 -9.05 5.57 -4.94
N SER A 22 -8.44 6.51 -5.66
CA SER A 22 -7.58 6.19 -6.81
C SER A 22 -6.14 5.99 -6.38
N MET A 23 -5.36 5.24 -7.16
CA MET A 23 -3.92 5.10 -6.93
C MET A 23 -3.17 6.44 -6.99
N THR A 24 -3.68 7.40 -7.78
CA THR A 24 -3.12 8.76 -7.86
C THR A 24 -3.30 9.50 -6.54
N GLU A 25 -4.47 9.40 -5.94
CA GLU A 25 -4.74 10.03 -4.65
C GLU A 25 -3.90 9.42 -3.52
N VAL A 26 -3.69 8.09 -3.55
CA VAL A 26 -2.78 7.43 -2.61
C VAL A 26 -1.35 7.94 -2.80
N ALA A 27 -0.90 8.12 -4.04
CA ALA A 27 0.42 8.66 -4.33
C ALA A 27 0.60 10.08 -3.78
N GLU A 28 -0.40 10.95 -4.01
CA GLU A 28 -0.40 12.33 -3.51
C GLU A 28 -0.47 12.38 -1.98
N GLY A 29 -1.35 11.59 -1.36
CA GLY A 29 -1.56 11.61 0.09
C GLY A 29 -0.46 10.91 0.90
N SER A 30 0.20 9.90 0.34
CA SER A 30 1.33 9.21 1.00
C SER A 30 2.70 9.79 0.67
N GLY A 31 2.81 10.60 -0.40
CA GLY A 31 4.10 11.07 -0.92
C GLY A 31 4.95 9.96 -1.54
N VAL A 32 4.34 8.84 -1.93
CA VAL A 32 4.99 7.73 -2.65
C VAL A 32 4.67 7.83 -4.13
N HIS A 33 5.67 7.69 -5.00
CA HIS A 33 5.45 7.73 -6.44
C HIS A 33 4.45 6.65 -6.90
N ARG A 34 3.48 7.05 -7.74
CA ARG A 34 2.47 6.15 -8.34
C ARG A 34 3.08 4.91 -9.01
N ALA A 35 4.23 5.06 -9.67
CA ALA A 35 4.94 3.95 -10.29
C ALA A 35 5.39 2.88 -9.27
N THR A 36 5.86 3.31 -8.10
CA THR A 36 6.23 2.43 -6.99
C THR A 36 5.01 1.70 -6.45
N LEU A 37 3.90 2.42 -6.21
CA LEU A 37 2.65 1.81 -5.76
C LEU A 37 2.11 0.78 -6.76
N SER A 38 2.18 1.08 -8.05
CA SER A 38 1.79 0.15 -9.11
C SER A 38 2.62 -1.13 -9.10
N LYS A 39 3.95 -1.03 -8.91
CA LYS A 39 4.82 -2.20 -8.76
C LYS A 39 4.46 -3.01 -7.51
N MET A 40 4.27 -2.35 -6.37
CA MET A 40 3.87 -3.04 -5.12
C MET A 40 2.55 -3.80 -5.28
N ALA A 41 1.57 -3.23 -5.99
CA ALA A 41 0.26 -3.85 -6.18
C ALA A 41 0.28 -5.04 -7.17
N ASN A 42 1.12 -4.98 -8.20
CA ASN A 42 1.06 -5.92 -9.33
C ASN A 42 2.26 -6.87 -9.42
N GLN A 43 3.37 -6.58 -8.75
CA GLN A 43 4.62 -7.31 -8.83
C GLN A 43 5.05 -7.78 -7.43
N PRO A 44 4.64 -8.99 -7.03
CA PRO A 44 5.07 -9.59 -5.77
C PRO A 44 6.60 -9.66 -5.66
N GLY A 45 7.16 -9.49 -4.46
CA GLY A 45 8.61 -9.51 -4.26
C GLY A 45 9.35 -8.25 -4.76
N THR A 46 8.64 -7.20 -5.19
CA THR A 46 9.26 -5.90 -5.49
C THR A 46 10.04 -5.40 -4.27
N ASN A 47 11.29 -5.00 -4.49
CA ASN A 47 12.10 -4.38 -3.46
C ASN A 47 11.58 -2.95 -3.18
N VAL A 48 11.22 -2.69 -1.92
CA VAL A 48 10.82 -1.37 -1.44
C VAL A 48 11.59 -1.03 -0.18
N GLY A 49 12.03 0.23 -0.08
CA GLY A 49 12.68 0.74 1.13
C GLY A 49 11.71 0.88 2.29
N THR A 50 12.23 0.84 3.52
CA THR A 50 11.44 1.03 4.75
C THR A 50 10.79 2.41 4.82
N GLU A 51 11.36 3.43 4.19
CA GLU A 51 10.75 4.76 4.06
C GLU A 51 9.39 4.73 3.34
N ILE A 52 9.25 3.89 2.30
CA ILE A 52 7.98 3.73 1.57
C ILE A 52 6.94 3.05 2.48
N VAL A 53 7.36 2.04 3.25
CA VAL A 53 6.50 1.36 4.21
C VAL A 53 6.02 2.34 5.28
N ASP A 54 6.92 3.14 5.87
CA ASP A 54 6.59 4.18 6.85
C ASP A 54 5.59 5.21 6.31
N LYS A 55 5.82 5.74 5.10
CA LYS A 55 4.88 6.66 4.43
C LYS A 55 3.49 6.07 4.26
N LEU A 56 3.39 4.81 3.81
CA LEU A 56 2.12 4.14 3.61
C LEU A 56 1.43 3.79 4.92
N CYS A 57 2.16 3.32 5.93
CA CYS A 57 1.63 3.09 7.26
C CYS A 57 1.06 4.37 7.88
N ARG A 58 1.73 5.52 7.71
CA ARG A 58 1.19 6.83 8.14
C ARG A 58 -0.07 7.22 7.38
N TYR A 59 -0.08 7.05 6.06
CA TYR A 59 -1.23 7.39 5.23
C TYR A 59 -2.47 6.55 5.54
N PHE A 60 -2.31 5.23 5.64
CA PHE A 60 -3.39 4.28 5.95
C PHE A 60 -3.68 4.16 7.45
N ARG A 61 -2.85 4.75 8.32
CA ARG A 61 -2.89 4.62 9.78
C ARG A 61 -2.89 3.15 10.22
N CYS A 62 -2.01 2.35 9.62
CA CYS A 62 -1.90 0.92 9.87
C CYS A 62 -0.49 0.54 10.34
N GLN A 63 -0.33 -0.67 10.86
CA GLN A 63 0.97 -1.22 11.22
C GLN A 63 1.67 -1.84 9.99
N PRO A 64 3.00 -2.02 10.01
CA PRO A 64 3.71 -2.68 8.91
C PRO A 64 3.16 -4.08 8.60
N GLY A 65 2.72 -4.84 9.62
CA GLY A 65 2.08 -6.14 9.45
C GLY A 65 0.70 -6.09 8.78
N ASP A 66 0.07 -4.90 8.74
CA ASP A 66 -1.16 -4.71 7.97
C ASP A 66 -0.89 -4.43 6.49
N LEU A 67 0.32 -3.97 6.16
CA LEU A 67 0.74 -3.65 4.80
C LEU A 67 1.49 -4.84 4.18
N LEU A 68 2.30 -5.53 4.98
CA LEU A 68 3.20 -6.60 4.57
C LEU A 68 2.77 -7.90 5.22
N SER A 69 2.62 -8.93 4.39
CA SER A 69 2.36 -10.29 4.85
C SER A 69 3.39 -11.23 4.24
N TYR A 70 3.88 -12.18 5.04
CA TYR A 70 4.61 -13.31 4.51
C TYR A 70 3.61 -14.39 4.09
N VAL A 71 3.81 -14.94 2.90
CA VAL A 71 3.01 -16.05 2.35
C VAL A 71 3.96 -17.19 2.06
N ASP A 72 3.73 -18.35 2.67
CA ASP A 72 4.41 -19.60 2.29
C ASP A 72 3.94 -20.00 0.88
N ASP A 73 4.88 -20.42 0.03
CA ASP A 73 4.56 -21.03 -1.27
C ASP A 73 4.22 -22.52 -1.08
#